data_AF-A0A925Q3A3-F1
#
_entry.id   AF-A0A925Q3A3-F1
#
_cell.length_a   1.000
_cell.length_b   1.000
_cell.length_c   1.000
_cell.angle_alpha   90.00
_cell.angle_beta   90.00
_cell.angle_gamma   90.00
#
_symmetry.space_group_name_H-M   'P 1'
#
loop_
_entity.id
_entity.type
_entity.pdbx_description
1 polymer ?
#
loop_
_entity_poly.entity_id
_entity_poly.type
_entity_poly.pdbx_seq_one_letter_code
_entity_poly.pdbx_strand_id
1 'polypeptide(L)'
;MRAELNAAANDDPLTTINRATPLAGWKTVRHVTFVIIAVASLAAHSVAAAEALTTDARPLTTVIVDGASAYAPTQLFAAYRDQLGRPVTRDGARAIASALAERYTADGFVKPEVRVDDSLAARGILRVHVHEAQVTNVVIEGDAGRQLAALERIAAKLEGTRPLRQDDVPHTLRDMRAISGLSVNASTRRDVAVRNAFELVVKTDFSPVDGIVRMNNRGTDQVGPHFLLGQLFVNGLLGGQDKVGLIFASATDPDEYLGGGLYLDAPLGDGGTRASSLLFRSHSAPNEAPVNFNDEYTRDRATFKLSHPLRQSTALTLTVSGGLESDDLAIERDGAIIREDRLRIAETGLRATFRSA
;
A
#
# COMPACT_ATOMS: atom_id res chain seq x y z
N MET A 1 34.91 -30.04 -13.01
CA MET A 1 35.50 -29.34 -14.19
C MET A 1 34.50 -28.66 -15.14
N ARG A 2 33.56 -29.33 -15.84
CA ARG A 2 32.57 -28.62 -16.71
C ARG A 2 31.36 -28.03 -15.97
N ALA A 3 31.13 -28.41 -14.71
CA ALA A 3 29.96 -27.98 -13.92
C ALA A 3 30.24 -26.80 -12.96
N GLU A 4 31.48 -26.64 -12.49
CA GLU A 4 31.83 -25.61 -11.49
C GLU A 4 32.05 -24.22 -12.11
N LEU A 5 32.51 -24.15 -13.37
CA LEU A 5 32.61 -22.91 -14.13
C LEU A 5 31.26 -22.22 -14.41
N ASN A 6 30.14 -22.94 -14.25
CA ASN A 6 28.79 -22.34 -14.36
C ASN A 6 28.27 -21.75 -13.04
N ALA A 7 28.95 -21.98 -11.90
CA ALA A 7 28.54 -21.40 -10.62
C ALA A 7 28.97 -19.94 -10.50
N ALA A 8 30.24 -19.64 -10.83
CA ALA A 8 30.83 -18.31 -10.72
C ALA A 8 30.10 -17.22 -11.55
N ALA A 9 29.47 -17.59 -12.67
CA ALA A 9 28.77 -16.65 -13.54
C ALA A 9 27.31 -16.33 -13.11
N ASN A 10 26.77 -17.04 -12.11
CA ASN A 10 25.33 -17.04 -11.83
C ASN A 10 24.94 -16.29 -10.54
N ASP A 11 25.88 -16.08 -9.61
CA ASP A 11 25.66 -15.28 -8.38
C ASP A 11 25.84 -13.78 -8.64
N ASP A 12 24.96 -13.22 -9.47
CA ASP A 12 24.83 -11.79 -9.68
C ASP A 12 24.33 -11.09 -8.39
N PRO A 13 25.10 -10.14 -7.79
CA PRO A 13 24.71 -9.43 -6.57
C PRO A 13 23.44 -8.57 -6.73
N LEU A 14 22.99 -8.31 -7.96
CA LEU A 14 21.77 -7.57 -8.27
C LEU A 14 20.49 -8.44 -8.16
N THR A 15 20.60 -9.77 -8.06
CA THR A 15 19.45 -10.68 -7.87
C THR A 15 18.64 -10.39 -6.60
N THR A 16 19.20 -9.64 -5.64
CA THR A 16 18.53 -9.25 -4.38
C THR A 16 17.99 -7.81 -4.40
N ILE A 17 17.61 -7.26 -5.56
CA ILE A 17 17.01 -5.91 -5.66
C ILE A 17 15.48 -5.90 -5.40
N ASN A 18 14.79 -7.05 -5.45
CA ASN A 18 13.31 -7.09 -5.45
C ASN A 18 12.65 -7.92 -4.32
N ARG A 19 13.32 -8.04 -3.16
CA ARG A 19 12.73 -8.61 -1.93
C ARG A 19 13.06 -7.77 -0.69
N ALA A 20 12.33 -6.69 -0.50
CA ALA A 20 12.36 -5.93 0.75
C ALA A 20 11.53 -6.65 1.83
N THR A 21 12.21 -7.34 2.74
CA THR A 21 11.65 -7.68 4.06
C THR A 21 12.41 -6.85 5.10
N PRO A 22 11.75 -6.03 5.93
CA PRO A 22 12.44 -5.21 6.91
C PRO A 22 12.91 -6.07 8.09
N LEU A 23 14.20 -6.04 8.41
CA LEU A 23 14.75 -6.48 9.68
C LEU A 23 15.48 -5.31 10.36
N ALA A 24 15.38 -5.25 11.69
CA ALA A 24 15.55 -4.03 12.46
C ALA A 24 16.91 -3.92 13.21
N GLY A 25 17.31 -2.68 13.50
CA GLY A 25 18.44 -2.32 14.37
C GLY A 25 19.19 -1.10 13.82
N TRP A 26 18.83 0.14 14.20
CA TRP A 26 19.38 0.89 15.37
C TRP A 26 20.82 1.41 15.13
N LYS A 27 21.22 2.66 15.43
CA LYS A 27 20.67 3.79 16.23
C LYS A 27 21.09 5.13 15.55
N THR A 28 20.63 6.36 15.83
CA THR A 28 19.63 6.94 16.77
C THR A 28 19.26 8.35 16.29
N VAL A 29 18.02 8.83 16.55
CA VAL A 29 17.70 10.27 16.63
C VAL A 29 16.84 10.51 17.88
N ARG A 30 17.14 11.56 18.65
CA ARG A 30 16.47 11.87 19.93
C ARG A 30 15.24 12.76 19.72
N HIS A 31 14.29 12.66 20.66
CA HIS A 31 13.01 13.39 20.71
C HIS A 31 11.89 12.87 19.79
N VAL A 32 11.63 11.57 19.84
CA VAL A 32 10.25 11.07 19.69
C VAL A 32 9.55 11.27 21.04
N THR A 33 8.72 12.31 21.14
CA THR A 33 7.77 12.44 22.25
C THR A 33 6.73 11.33 22.13
N PHE A 34 6.82 10.33 23.00
CA PHE A 34 5.82 9.26 23.09
C PHE A 34 4.49 9.82 23.60
N VAL A 35 3.66 10.30 22.68
CA VAL A 35 2.24 10.55 22.94
C VAL A 35 1.54 9.20 22.95
N ILE A 36 1.60 8.52 24.11
CA ILE A 36 0.73 7.39 24.41
C ILE A 36 -0.68 7.97 24.64
N ILE A 37 -1.42 8.18 23.55
CA ILE A 37 -2.88 8.20 23.65
C ILE A 37 -3.29 6.75 23.83
N ALA A 38 -3.43 6.37 25.09
CA ALA A 38 -4.17 5.17 25.44
C ALA A 38 -5.57 5.29 24.80
N VAL A 39 -5.89 4.39 23.88
CA VAL A 39 -7.29 4.10 23.56
C VAL A 39 -7.85 3.38 24.77
N ALA A 40 -8.14 4.14 25.81
CA ALA A 40 -9.03 3.70 26.86
C ALA A 40 -10.36 3.38 26.18
N SER A 41 -10.70 2.09 26.15
CA SER A 41 -12.02 1.62 25.78
C SER A 41 -13.03 2.13 26.80
N LEU A 42 -13.42 3.40 26.66
CA LEU A 42 -14.51 4.00 27.43
C LEU A 42 -15.83 3.50 26.85
N ALA A 43 -16.12 2.23 27.13
CA ALA A 43 -17.42 1.60 26.93
C ALA A 43 -18.41 2.15 27.97
N ALA A 44 -18.67 3.46 27.92
CA ALA A 44 -19.66 4.14 28.74
C ALA A 44 -20.16 5.41 28.02
N HIS A 45 -21.43 5.76 28.23
CA HIS A 45 -22.11 6.96 27.71
C HIS A 45 -22.61 6.94 26.26
N SER A 46 -23.54 6.01 26.00
CA SER A 46 -24.82 6.42 25.39
C SER A 46 -26.02 5.84 26.16
N VAL A 47 -26.02 6.04 27.49
CA VAL A 47 -27.20 5.87 28.35
C VAL A 47 -27.71 7.26 28.70
N ALA A 48 -28.37 7.93 27.75
CA ALA A 48 -28.94 9.27 27.91
C ALA A 48 -30.08 9.54 26.90
N ALA A 49 -31.02 8.61 26.81
CA ALA A 49 -32.38 8.77 26.27
C ALA A 49 -33.18 7.55 26.75
N ALA A 50 -33.48 7.53 28.05
CA ALA A 50 -33.95 6.33 28.74
C ALA A 50 -35.07 6.65 29.74
N GLU A 51 -36.15 7.27 29.27
CA GLU A 51 -37.39 7.40 30.04
C GLU A 51 -38.51 6.57 29.42
N ALA A 52 -39.03 5.63 30.23
CA ALA A 52 -40.31 4.94 30.12
C ALA A 52 -40.84 4.46 28.73
N LEU A 53 -40.29 3.35 28.22
CA LEU A 53 -41.10 2.37 27.47
C LEU A 53 -41.65 1.32 28.45
N THR A 54 -42.85 1.56 29.00
CA THR A 54 -43.50 0.63 29.93
C THR A 54 -44.96 0.34 29.58
N THR A 55 -45.25 -0.96 29.40
CA THR A 55 -46.52 -1.62 29.74
C THR A 55 -47.82 -1.25 29.00
N ASP A 56 -47.76 -0.60 27.83
CA ASP A 56 -48.88 -0.63 26.87
C ASP A 56 -48.36 -0.72 25.41
N ALA A 57 -47.55 -1.77 25.18
CA ALA A 57 -46.77 -1.94 23.96
C ALA A 57 -47.64 -2.42 22.79
N ARG A 58 -48.24 -1.45 22.07
CA ARG A 58 -48.95 -1.67 20.81
C ARG A 58 -48.09 -2.48 19.81
N PRO A 59 -48.69 -3.36 18.98
CA PRO A 59 -47.93 -4.07 17.95
C PRO A 59 -47.26 -3.12 16.95
N LEU A 60 -46.02 -3.43 16.57
CA LEU A 60 -45.27 -2.72 15.55
C LEU A 60 -45.93 -2.93 14.18
N THR A 61 -46.48 -1.86 13.63
CA THR A 61 -47.14 -1.84 12.31
C THR A 61 -46.16 -1.54 11.19
N THR A 62 -45.18 -0.66 11.42
CA THR A 62 -44.18 -0.27 10.43
C THR A 62 -42.94 0.37 11.07
N VAL A 63 -41.85 0.40 10.32
CA VAL A 63 -40.60 1.07 10.69
C VAL A 63 -40.28 2.12 9.62
N ILE A 64 -40.05 3.36 10.04
CA ILE A 64 -39.58 4.44 9.17
C ILE A 64 -38.07 4.54 9.35
N VAL A 65 -37.31 4.31 8.29
CA VAL A 65 -35.85 4.40 8.30
C VAL A 65 -35.40 5.63 7.50
N ASP A 66 -34.84 6.60 8.21
CA ASP A 66 -34.33 7.85 7.64
C ASP A 66 -32.80 7.80 7.50
N GLY A 67 -32.24 8.45 6.47
CA GLY A 67 -30.79 8.65 6.31
C GLY A 67 -30.00 7.49 5.70
N ALA A 68 -30.66 6.38 5.37
CA ALA A 68 -30.06 5.22 4.69
C ALA A 68 -30.00 5.40 3.16
N SER A 69 -29.03 6.17 2.65
CA SER A 69 -28.85 6.40 1.21
C SER A 69 -28.34 5.16 0.45
N ALA A 70 -27.67 4.24 1.13
CA ALA A 70 -27.16 2.98 0.57
C ALA A 70 -28.26 2.03 0.04
N TYR A 71 -29.52 2.17 0.48
CA TYR A 71 -30.57 1.18 0.27
C TYR A 71 -31.92 1.79 -0.09
N ALA A 72 -32.65 1.14 -1.00
CA ALA A 72 -34.07 1.39 -1.21
C ALA A 72 -34.89 0.90 0.00
N PRO A 73 -36.02 1.54 0.37
CA PRO A 73 -36.84 1.14 1.52
C PRO A 73 -37.29 -0.32 1.51
N THR A 74 -37.56 -0.87 0.32
CA THR A 74 -37.92 -2.30 0.12
C THR A 74 -36.81 -3.25 0.51
N GLN A 75 -35.54 -2.86 0.34
CA GLN A 75 -34.40 -3.68 0.74
C GLN A 75 -34.28 -3.76 2.26
N LEU A 76 -34.62 -2.68 2.98
CA LEU A 76 -34.51 -2.57 4.43
C LEU A 76 -35.55 -3.41 5.19
N PHE A 77 -36.66 -3.81 4.54
CA PHE A 77 -37.73 -4.63 5.15
C PHE A 77 -37.22 -5.88 5.88
N ALA A 78 -36.21 -6.55 5.31
CA ALA A 78 -35.63 -7.75 5.89
C ALA A 78 -35.06 -7.55 7.31
N ALA A 79 -34.61 -6.33 7.66
CA ALA A 79 -34.00 -6.03 8.96
C ALA A 79 -35.02 -5.86 10.10
N TYR A 80 -36.31 -5.66 9.79
CA TYR A 80 -37.35 -5.45 10.79
C TYR A 80 -38.61 -6.32 10.66
N ARG A 81 -38.75 -7.08 9.56
CA ARG A 81 -39.94 -7.94 9.31
C ARG A 81 -40.26 -8.86 10.50
N ASP A 82 -39.24 -9.39 11.18
CA ASP A 82 -39.38 -10.37 12.25
C ASP A 82 -39.95 -9.74 13.55
N GLN A 83 -39.98 -8.41 13.63
CA GLN A 83 -40.58 -7.66 14.75
C GLN A 83 -41.97 -7.10 14.40
N LEU A 84 -42.41 -7.16 13.14
CA LEU A 84 -43.75 -6.69 12.75
C LEU A 84 -44.83 -7.54 13.45
N GLY A 85 -45.91 -6.87 13.88
CA GLY A 85 -46.99 -7.48 14.66
C GLY A 85 -46.62 -7.81 16.11
N ARG A 86 -45.34 -7.72 16.52
CA ARG A 86 -44.92 -7.90 17.91
C ARG A 86 -45.05 -6.58 18.69
N PRO A 87 -45.25 -6.61 20.01
CA PRO A 87 -45.22 -5.41 20.86
C PRO A 87 -43.94 -4.58 20.63
N VAL A 88 -44.04 -3.26 20.53
CA VAL A 88 -42.86 -2.39 20.44
C VAL A 88 -42.09 -2.42 21.78
N THR A 89 -41.00 -3.18 21.83
CA THR A 89 -40.12 -3.30 23.00
C THR A 89 -38.74 -2.70 22.73
N ARG A 90 -38.04 -2.32 23.80
CA ARG A 90 -36.64 -1.85 23.75
C ARG A 90 -35.72 -2.87 23.07
N ASP A 91 -35.91 -4.15 23.35
CA ASP A 91 -35.09 -5.23 22.78
C ASP A 91 -35.40 -5.46 21.30
N GLY A 92 -36.68 -5.38 20.89
CA GLY A 92 -37.08 -5.42 19.48
C GLY A 92 -36.51 -4.23 18.69
N ALA A 93 -36.55 -3.03 19.26
CA ALA A 93 -35.96 -1.84 18.65
C ALA A 93 -34.42 -1.93 18.53
N ARG A 94 -33.75 -2.45 19.56
CA ARG A 94 -32.30 -2.74 19.51
C ARG A 94 -31.98 -3.81 18.46
N ALA A 95 -32.78 -4.87 18.34
CA ALA A 95 -32.60 -5.91 17.33
C ALA A 95 -32.70 -5.34 15.90
N ILE A 96 -33.67 -4.46 15.64
CA ILE A 96 -33.78 -3.75 14.34
C ILE A 96 -32.54 -2.90 14.07
N ALA A 97 -32.09 -2.11 15.06
CA ALA A 97 -30.90 -1.26 14.91
C ALA A 97 -29.62 -2.08 14.66
N SER A 98 -29.44 -3.21 15.35
CA SER A 98 -28.34 -4.15 15.11
C SER A 98 -28.42 -4.78 13.71
N ALA A 99 -29.57 -5.31 13.31
CA ALA A 99 -29.75 -5.95 12.00
C ALA A 99 -29.50 -4.98 10.84
N LEU A 100 -29.89 -3.70 10.98
CA LEU A 100 -29.53 -2.65 10.05
C LEU A 100 -28.01 -2.44 10.01
N ALA A 101 -27.36 -2.23 11.16
CA ALA A 101 -25.91 -1.98 11.20
C ALA A 101 -25.07 -3.17 10.70
N GLU A 102 -25.48 -4.41 11.01
CA GLU A 102 -24.86 -5.65 10.55
C GLU A 102 -24.94 -5.78 9.03
N ARG A 103 -26.08 -5.44 8.43
CA ARG A 103 -26.25 -5.43 6.97
C ARG A 103 -25.26 -4.48 6.29
N TYR A 104 -25.13 -3.25 6.76
CA TYR A 104 -24.13 -2.30 6.23
C TYR A 104 -22.73 -2.91 6.28
N THR A 105 -22.33 -3.52 7.40
CA THR A 105 -21.01 -4.13 7.51
C THR A 105 -20.82 -5.38 6.64
N ALA A 106 -21.87 -6.16 6.40
CA ALA A 106 -21.85 -7.32 5.50
C ALA A 106 -21.74 -6.91 4.02
N ASP A 107 -22.37 -5.80 3.63
CA ASP A 107 -22.30 -5.21 2.28
C ASP A 107 -21.02 -4.35 2.05
N GLY A 108 -20.06 -4.41 2.99
CA GLY A 108 -18.75 -3.77 2.89
C GLY A 108 -18.70 -2.28 3.26
N PHE A 109 -19.75 -1.74 3.88
CA PHE A 109 -19.77 -0.36 4.39
C PHE A 109 -19.15 -0.25 5.79
N VAL A 110 -18.65 0.94 6.13
CA VAL A 110 -18.28 1.29 7.50
C VAL A 110 -19.55 1.33 8.35
N LYS A 111 -19.47 0.82 9.59
CA LYS A 111 -20.63 0.68 10.48
C LYS A 111 -21.34 2.02 10.69
N PRO A 112 -22.66 2.13 10.42
CA PRO A 112 -23.41 3.35 10.68
C PRO A 112 -23.69 3.53 12.17
N GLU A 113 -23.89 4.78 12.61
CA GLU A 113 -24.49 5.08 13.90
C GLU A 113 -26.01 5.06 13.73
N VAL A 114 -26.67 4.03 14.26
CA VAL A 114 -28.13 3.87 14.19
C VAL A 114 -28.76 4.34 15.49
N ARG A 115 -29.71 5.28 15.40
CA ARG A 115 -30.48 5.80 16.53
C ARG A 115 -31.96 5.45 16.37
N VAL A 116 -32.60 5.10 17.47
CA VAL A 116 -34.03 4.83 17.54
C VAL A 116 -34.74 6.04 18.13
N ASP A 117 -35.85 6.42 17.52
CA ASP A 117 -36.84 7.37 18.03
C ASP A 117 -38.16 6.62 18.26
N ASP A 118 -38.56 6.55 19.53
CA ASP A 118 -39.75 5.86 20.03
C ASP A 118 -40.93 6.80 20.31
N SER A 119 -40.85 8.08 19.93
CA SER A 119 -41.93 9.07 20.08
C SER A 119 -43.26 8.66 19.41
N LEU A 120 -43.19 7.77 18.41
CA LEU A 120 -44.36 7.21 17.70
C LEU A 120 -44.69 5.76 18.11
N ALA A 121 -44.00 5.18 19.10
CA ALA A 121 -44.20 3.79 19.53
C ALA A 121 -45.65 3.51 20.00
N ALA A 122 -46.30 4.46 20.67
CA ALA A 122 -47.72 4.38 21.04
C ALA A 122 -48.69 4.30 19.82
N ARG A 123 -48.22 4.68 18.62
CA ARG A 123 -48.94 4.51 17.35
C ARG A 123 -48.58 3.21 16.63
N GLY A 124 -47.68 2.39 17.20
CA GLY A 124 -47.15 1.19 16.57
C GLY A 124 -46.16 1.51 15.44
N ILE A 125 -45.49 2.67 15.49
CA ILE A 125 -44.51 3.10 14.47
C ILE A 125 -43.18 3.30 15.18
N LEU A 126 -42.11 2.64 14.71
CA LEU A 126 -40.75 2.90 15.17
C LEU A 126 -40.04 3.78 14.14
N ARG A 127 -39.40 4.87 14.57
CA ARG A 127 -38.54 5.66 13.69
C ARG A 127 -37.07 5.33 13.97
N VAL A 128 -36.28 5.21 12.91
CA VAL A 128 -34.87 4.83 12.99
C VAL A 128 -34.06 5.78 12.11
N HIS A 129 -33.15 6.52 12.73
CA HIS A 129 -32.22 7.40 12.04
C HIS A 129 -30.89 6.69 11.83
N VAL A 130 -30.51 6.49 10.57
CA VAL A 130 -29.23 5.92 10.17
C VAL A 130 -28.29 7.06 9.80
N HIS A 131 -27.26 7.25 10.62
CA HIS A 131 -26.15 8.15 10.28
C HIS A 131 -25.04 7.31 9.64
N GLU A 132 -25.06 7.27 8.31
CA GLU A 132 -24.02 6.63 7.50
C GLU A 132 -22.66 7.27 7.76
N ALA A 133 -21.60 6.46 7.72
CA ALA A 133 -20.25 6.98 7.84
C ALA A 133 -19.88 7.82 6.60
N GLN A 134 -19.17 8.93 6.81
CA GLN A 134 -18.68 9.79 5.73
C GLN A 134 -17.32 10.40 6.09
N VAL A 135 -16.50 10.73 5.08
CA VAL A 135 -15.32 11.58 5.26
C VAL A 135 -15.69 13.01 4.83
N THR A 136 -15.67 13.97 5.76
CA THR A 136 -16.06 15.36 5.46
C THR A 136 -14.93 16.20 4.90
N ASN A 137 -13.68 15.91 5.28
CA ASN A 137 -12.50 16.64 4.85
C ASN A 137 -11.26 15.74 4.90
N VAL A 138 -10.30 15.99 4.03
CA VAL A 138 -8.96 15.38 4.05
C VAL A 138 -7.92 16.49 4.23
N VAL A 139 -7.46 16.65 5.47
CA VAL A 139 -6.50 17.71 5.85
C VAL A 139 -5.08 17.21 5.61
N ILE A 140 -4.34 17.85 4.70
CA ILE A 140 -2.92 17.57 4.46
C ILE A 140 -2.09 18.48 5.37
N GLU A 141 -1.22 17.88 6.20
CA GLU A 141 -0.28 18.58 7.10
C GLU A 141 1.17 18.21 6.73
N GLY A 142 2.12 19.12 6.99
CA GLY A 142 3.55 18.88 6.76
C GLY A 142 4.04 19.34 5.39
N ASP A 143 5.14 18.75 4.92
CA ASP A 143 5.74 19.08 3.62
C ASP A 143 5.44 18.01 2.58
N ALA A 144 4.59 18.36 1.62
CA ALA A 144 4.31 17.55 0.44
C ALA A 144 5.21 17.92 -0.77
N GLY A 145 6.00 18.98 -0.67
CA GLY A 145 6.83 19.52 -1.74
C GLY A 145 6.08 19.65 -3.07
N ARG A 146 6.72 19.20 -4.16
CA ARG A 146 6.11 19.18 -5.51
C ARG A 146 4.94 18.20 -5.68
N GLN A 147 4.66 17.36 -4.68
CA GLN A 147 3.63 16.32 -4.76
C GLN A 147 2.26 16.76 -4.21
N LEU A 148 2.13 17.97 -3.66
CA LEU A 148 0.89 18.48 -3.09
C LEU A 148 -0.31 18.34 -4.05
N ALA A 149 -0.17 18.82 -5.30
CA ALA A 149 -1.24 18.75 -6.30
C ALA A 149 -1.57 17.31 -6.77
N ALA A 150 -0.69 16.33 -6.53
CA ALA A 150 -0.99 14.91 -6.75
C ALA A 150 -1.75 14.32 -5.56
N LEU A 151 -1.37 14.69 -4.33
CA LEU A 151 -2.07 14.32 -3.11
C LEU A 151 -3.49 14.87 -3.04
N GLU A 152 -3.69 16.16 -3.32
CA GLU A 152 -5.00 16.81 -3.34
C GLU A 152 -5.96 16.11 -4.30
N ARG A 153 -5.48 15.72 -5.49
CA ARG A 153 -6.26 14.97 -6.48
C ARG A 153 -6.65 13.57 -6.01
N ILE A 154 -5.83 12.93 -5.17
CA ILE A 154 -6.14 11.64 -4.55
C ILE A 154 -7.10 11.83 -3.37
N ALA A 155 -6.88 12.85 -2.54
CA ALA A 155 -7.72 13.23 -1.40
C ALA A 155 -9.16 13.55 -1.83
N ALA A 156 -9.34 14.28 -2.93
CA ALA A 156 -10.63 14.63 -3.51
C ALA A 156 -11.48 13.42 -3.97
N LYS A 157 -10.91 12.21 -4.08
CA LYS A 157 -11.68 10.97 -4.31
C LYS A 157 -12.42 10.48 -3.05
N LEU A 158 -11.99 10.93 -1.87
CA LEU A 158 -12.46 10.48 -0.56
C LEU A 158 -13.27 11.56 0.17
N GLU A 159 -12.94 12.83 -0.06
CA GLU A 159 -13.67 13.96 0.51
C GLU A 159 -15.12 14.00 0.01
N GLY A 160 -16.07 14.11 0.95
CA GLY A 160 -17.51 14.06 0.66
C GLY A 160 -18.07 12.65 0.43
N THR A 161 -17.25 11.59 0.44
CA THR A 161 -17.72 10.23 0.19
C THR A 161 -18.65 9.73 1.29
N ARG A 162 -19.90 9.45 0.88
CA ARG A 162 -20.97 8.85 1.66
C ARG A 162 -21.84 7.96 0.76
N PRO A 163 -22.29 6.77 1.22
CA PRO A 163 -21.86 6.06 2.42
C PRO A 163 -20.44 5.50 2.26
N LEU A 164 -19.59 5.67 3.28
CA LEU A 164 -18.20 5.24 3.26
C LEU A 164 -18.06 3.71 3.28
N ARG A 165 -17.26 3.15 2.37
CA ARG A 165 -16.89 1.73 2.35
C ARG A 165 -15.61 1.46 3.14
N GLN A 166 -15.46 0.22 3.59
CA GLN A 166 -14.32 -0.20 4.42
C GLN A 166 -12.98 -0.10 3.67
N ASP A 167 -12.97 -0.29 2.34
CA ASP A 167 -11.77 -0.21 1.52
C ASP A 167 -11.46 1.23 1.00
N ASP A 168 -12.37 2.21 1.11
CA ASP A 168 -12.18 3.57 0.52
C ASP A 168 -10.98 4.31 1.12
N VAL A 169 -10.88 4.36 2.46
CA VAL A 169 -9.75 4.98 3.16
C VAL A 169 -8.45 4.19 2.94
N PRO A 170 -8.41 2.84 3.10
CA PRO A 170 -7.22 2.04 2.76
C PRO A 170 -6.75 2.18 1.31
N HIS A 171 -7.66 2.32 0.34
CA HIS A 171 -7.33 2.53 -1.07
C HIS A 171 -6.72 3.93 -1.28
N THR A 172 -7.40 4.97 -0.82
CA THR A 172 -6.92 6.37 -0.93
C THR A 172 -5.53 6.54 -0.30
N LEU A 173 -5.31 5.98 0.90
CA LEU A 173 -4.01 6.02 1.57
C LEU A 173 -2.93 5.18 0.87
N ARG A 174 -3.32 4.20 0.05
CA ARG A 174 -2.38 3.40 -0.77
C ARG A 174 -1.93 4.20 -2.00
N ASP A 175 -2.87 4.86 -2.68
CA ASP A 175 -2.57 5.79 -3.79
C ASP A 175 -1.62 6.90 -3.34
N MET A 176 -1.86 7.51 -2.18
CA MET A 176 -0.97 8.52 -1.59
C MET A 176 0.43 7.97 -1.28
N ARG A 177 0.52 6.74 -0.74
CA ARG A 177 1.81 6.07 -0.43
C ARG A 177 2.54 5.52 -1.66
N ALA A 178 1.89 5.47 -2.81
CA ALA A 178 2.53 5.10 -4.08
C ALA A 178 3.29 6.28 -4.72
N ILE A 179 3.18 7.50 -4.16
CA ILE A 179 3.97 8.65 -4.58
C ILE A 179 5.42 8.46 -4.11
N SER A 180 6.34 8.35 -5.07
CA SER A 180 7.78 8.24 -4.81
C SER A 180 8.30 9.38 -3.93
N GLY A 181 9.17 9.05 -2.98
CA GLY A 181 9.80 10.01 -2.07
C GLY A 181 8.88 10.59 -0.99
N LEU A 182 7.61 10.21 -0.93
CA LEU A 182 6.65 10.77 0.01
C LEU A 182 6.35 9.81 1.19
N SER A 183 6.63 10.27 2.40
CA SER A 183 6.16 9.62 3.63
C SER A 183 4.74 10.06 3.94
N VAL A 184 3.83 9.10 4.16
CA VAL A 184 2.39 9.38 4.39
C VAL A 184 1.88 8.64 5.63
N ASN A 185 1.69 9.41 6.70
CA ASN A 185 1.11 8.96 7.96
C ASN A 185 -0.28 9.55 8.14
N ALA A 186 -1.29 8.72 8.39
CA ALA A 186 -2.68 9.17 8.45
C ALA A 186 -3.32 8.82 9.79
N SER A 187 -4.13 9.74 10.30
CA SER A 187 -4.97 9.56 11.49
C SER A 187 -6.35 10.12 11.25
N THR A 188 -7.38 9.46 11.74
CA THR A 188 -8.76 9.97 11.67
C THR A 188 -9.16 10.66 12.97
N ARG A 189 -9.96 11.72 12.85
CA ARG A 189 -10.66 12.35 13.97
C ARG A 189 -12.15 12.46 13.65
N ARG A 190 -13.02 12.50 14.66
CA ARG A 190 -14.45 12.73 14.43
C ARG A 190 -14.66 14.19 14.03
N ASP A 191 -15.52 14.39 13.07
CA ASP A 191 -16.15 15.70 12.82
C ASP A 191 -17.15 15.97 13.96
N VAL A 192 -17.18 17.19 14.48
CA VAL A 192 -18.06 17.60 15.59
C VAL A 192 -19.38 18.21 15.11
N ALA A 193 -19.44 18.66 13.86
CA ALA A 193 -20.62 19.26 13.24
C ALA A 193 -21.56 18.21 12.63
N VAL A 194 -21.03 17.08 12.14
CA VAL A 194 -21.84 16.03 11.49
C VAL A 194 -21.74 14.68 12.21
N ARG A 195 -22.89 14.04 12.48
CA ARG A 195 -22.93 12.71 13.11
C ARG A 195 -22.32 11.63 12.21
N ASN A 196 -21.56 10.73 12.84
CA ASN A 196 -20.81 9.66 12.19
C ASN A 196 -19.88 10.10 11.03
N ALA A 197 -19.48 11.37 11.01
CA ALA A 197 -18.51 11.89 10.06
C ALA A 197 -17.09 11.93 10.66
N PHE A 198 -16.10 11.86 9.78
CA PHE A 198 -14.70 11.83 10.12
C PHE A 198 -13.89 12.77 9.22
N GLU A 199 -12.87 13.39 9.78
CA GLU A 199 -11.82 14.05 9.02
C GLU A 199 -10.59 13.14 8.98
N LEU A 200 -9.98 13.04 7.80
CA LEU A 200 -8.73 12.31 7.61
C LEU A 200 -7.56 13.31 7.64
N VAL A 201 -6.74 13.26 8.69
CA VAL A 201 -5.52 14.07 8.79
C VAL A 201 -4.36 13.28 8.23
N VAL A 202 -3.74 13.79 7.16
CA VAL A 202 -2.66 13.16 6.39
C VAL A 202 -1.38 13.97 6.59
N LYS A 203 -0.46 13.44 7.41
CA LYS A 203 0.85 14.03 7.65
C LYS A 203 1.85 13.56 6.61
N THR A 204 2.49 14.52 5.97
CA THR A 204 3.37 14.34 4.82
C THR A 204 4.77 14.88 5.09
N ASP A 205 5.76 14.16 4.56
CA ASP A 205 7.16 14.55 4.54
C ASP A 205 7.76 14.08 3.21
N PHE A 206 8.29 15.00 2.40
CA PHE A 206 8.72 14.73 1.04
C PHE A 206 10.25 14.81 0.89
N SER A 207 10.85 13.67 0.55
CA SER A 207 12.27 13.54 0.21
C SER A 207 12.44 13.59 -1.32
N PRO A 208 12.88 14.73 -1.91
CA PRO A 208 13.06 14.86 -3.36
C PRO A 208 14.18 13.96 -3.91
N VAL A 209 15.11 13.58 -3.04
CA VAL A 209 16.24 12.69 -3.32
C VAL A 209 16.33 11.66 -2.19
N ASP A 210 16.46 10.38 -2.52
CA ASP A 210 16.78 9.32 -1.57
C ASP A 210 17.98 8.50 -2.07
N GLY A 211 18.75 7.94 -1.15
CA GLY A 211 19.90 7.14 -1.51
C GLY A 211 20.36 6.26 -0.36
N ILE A 212 21.06 5.19 -0.71
CA ILE A 212 21.59 4.22 0.24
C ILE A 212 22.86 3.59 -0.31
N VAL A 213 23.85 3.44 0.56
CA VAL A 213 25.08 2.68 0.30
C VAL A 213 25.15 1.54 1.32
N ARG A 214 25.49 0.34 0.86
CA ARG A 214 25.58 -0.88 1.66
C ARG A 214 26.89 -1.58 1.34
N MET A 215 27.63 -2.00 2.37
CA MET A 215 28.74 -2.93 2.23
C MET A 215 28.27 -4.34 2.61
N ASN A 216 28.78 -5.36 1.93
CA ASN A 216 28.55 -6.77 2.27
C ASN A 216 29.78 -7.62 1.90
N ASN A 217 29.81 -8.87 2.35
CA ASN A 217 30.87 -9.84 2.07
C ASN A 217 30.33 -11.08 1.33
N ARG A 218 29.51 -10.88 0.29
CA ARG A 218 28.92 -11.97 -0.54
C ARG A 218 29.59 -12.17 -1.90
N GLY A 219 30.66 -11.45 -2.20
CA GLY A 219 31.45 -11.75 -3.40
C GLY A 219 32.22 -13.05 -3.22
N THR A 220 32.64 -13.65 -4.32
CA THR A 220 33.58 -14.78 -4.28
C THR A 220 35.00 -14.24 -4.17
N ASP A 221 35.96 -15.12 -3.86
CA ASP A 221 37.39 -14.76 -3.91
C ASP A 221 37.84 -14.34 -5.32
N GLN A 222 37.08 -14.69 -6.37
CA GLN A 222 37.39 -14.38 -7.77
C GLN A 222 37.02 -12.95 -8.18
N VAL A 223 35.88 -12.43 -7.71
CA VAL A 223 35.33 -11.09 -8.07
C VAL A 223 35.37 -10.12 -6.89
N GLY A 224 36.23 -10.39 -5.90
CA GLY A 224 36.38 -9.62 -4.68
C GLY A 224 35.41 -10.04 -3.57
N PRO A 225 35.87 -10.51 -2.39
CA PRO A 225 34.98 -11.04 -1.36
C PRO A 225 34.06 -9.97 -0.73
N HIS A 226 34.40 -8.68 -0.85
CA HIS A 226 33.64 -7.57 -0.27
C HIS A 226 33.10 -6.63 -1.34
N PHE A 227 31.80 -6.33 -1.27
CA PHE A 227 31.08 -5.50 -2.23
C PHE A 227 30.46 -4.26 -1.59
N LEU A 228 30.68 -3.11 -2.24
CA LEU A 228 29.98 -1.86 -2.02
C LEU A 228 28.86 -1.72 -3.06
N LEU A 229 27.61 -1.64 -2.59
CA LEU A 229 26.41 -1.46 -3.41
C LEU A 229 25.78 -0.12 -3.08
N GLY A 230 25.49 0.71 -4.08
CA GLY A 230 24.87 2.01 -3.86
C GLY A 230 23.77 2.34 -4.84
N GLN A 231 22.84 3.15 -4.38
CA GLN A 231 21.69 3.63 -5.15
C GLN A 231 21.41 5.08 -4.77
N LEU A 232 21.13 5.92 -5.76
CA LEU A 232 20.75 7.33 -5.59
C LEU A 232 19.58 7.63 -6.53
N PHE A 233 18.52 8.21 -6.01
CA PHE A 233 17.27 8.43 -6.73
C PHE A 233 16.75 9.85 -6.56
N VAL A 234 16.07 10.35 -7.59
CA VAL A 234 15.28 11.58 -7.60
C VAL A 234 13.82 11.19 -7.80
N ASN A 235 12.95 11.63 -6.89
CA ASN A 235 11.56 11.19 -6.83
C ASN A 235 10.61 12.22 -7.45
N GLY A 236 9.78 11.85 -8.41
CA GLY A 236 8.87 12.77 -9.08
C GLY A 236 9.60 13.81 -9.92
N LEU A 237 10.65 13.41 -10.63
CA LEU A 237 11.40 14.28 -11.55
C LEU A 237 10.57 14.63 -12.79
N LEU A 238 9.70 13.71 -13.22
CA LEU A 238 8.78 13.86 -14.36
C LEU A 238 7.39 14.38 -13.94
N GLY A 239 7.22 14.82 -12.69
CA GLY A 239 6.00 15.46 -12.20
C GLY A 239 4.93 14.51 -11.64
N GLY A 240 5.28 13.28 -11.26
CA GLY A 240 4.32 12.35 -10.66
C GLY A 240 4.94 11.35 -9.68
N GLN A 241 4.45 10.12 -9.73
CA GLN A 241 4.94 8.98 -8.93
C GLN A 241 6.19 8.32 -9.54
N ASP A 242 6.93 9.02 -10.39
CA ASP A 242 8.13 8.50 -11.03
C ASP A 242 9.34 8.48 -10.07
N LYS A 243 10.33 7.66 -10.39
CA LYS A 243 11.60 7.54 -9.67
C LYS A 243 12.70 7.31 -10.69
N VAL A 244 13.65 8.24 -10.77
CA VAL A 244 14.81 8.17 -11.67
C VAL A 244 16.06 8.04 -10.82
N GLY A 245 17.04 7.22 -11.19
CA GLY A 245 18.23 7.11 -10.36
C GLY A 245 19.43 6.44 -11.01
N LEU A 246 20.50 6.43 -10.23
CA LEU A 246 21.77 5.77 -10.49
C LEU A 246 21.91 4.58 -9.54
N ILE A 247 22.36 3.45 -10.07
CA ILE A 247 22.74 2.27 -9.30
C ILE A 247 24.22 2.01 -9.57
N PHE A 248 24.98 1.67 -8.54
CA PHE A 248 26.37 1.24 -8.68
C PHE A 248 26.68 0.03 -7.81
N ALA A 249 27.66 -0.75 -8.24
CA ALA A 249 28.24 -1.87 -7.52
C ALA A 249 29.75 -1.88 -7.77
N SER A 250 30.53 -2.11 -6.72
CA SER A 250 31.99 -2.20 -6.78
C SER A 250 32.45 -3.27 -5.81
N ALA A 251 33.43 -4.08 -6.18
CA ALA A 251 34.24 -4.77 -5.19
C ALA A 251 35.08 -3.76 -4.40
N THR A 252 35.69 -4.18 -3.29
CA THR A 252 36.62 -3.33 -2.53
C THR A 252 37.88 -2.98 -3.30
N ASP A 253 38.29 -3.85 -4.23
CA ASP A 253 39.19 -3.52 -5.32
C ASP A 253 38.34 -3.26 -6.58
N PRO A 254 38.30 -2.03 -7.13
CA PRO A 254 37.49 -1.71 -8.31
C PRO A 254 37.90 -2.48 -9.57
N ASP A 255 39.12 -2.99 -9.65
CA ASP A 255 39.61 -3.75 -10.81
C ASP A 255 38.98 -5.17 -10.84
N GLU A 256 38.71 -5.76 -9.66
CA GLU A 256 38.01 -7.04 -9.53
C GLU A 256 36.55 -6.94 -10.00
N TYR A 257 35.85 -5.83 -9.68
CA TYR A 257 34.51 -5.55 -10.17
C TYR A 257 34.14 -4.07 -10.02
N LEU A 258 33.66 -3.45 -11.11
CA LEU A 258 33.00 -2.14 -11.09
C LEU A 258 31.83 -2.09 -12.07
N GLY A 259 30.67 -1.63 -11.61
CA GLY A 259 29.46 -1.49 -12.42
C GLY A 259 28.60 -0.30 -12.04
N GLY A 260 27.90 0.25 -13.04
CA GLY A 260 27.05 1.42 -12.93
C GLY A 260 25.88 1.37 -13.90
N GLY A 261 24.77 2.02 -13.53
CA GLY A 261 23.57 2.00 -14.34
C GLY A 261 22.53 3.06 -13.99
N LEU A 262 21.57 3.20 -14.91
CA LEU A 262 20.40 4.08 -14.82
C LEU A 262 19.16 3.26 -14.51
N TYR A 263 18.35 3.75 -13.57
CA TYR A 263 17.05 3.18 -13.21
C TYR A 263 15.94 4.20 -13.45
N LEU A 264 14.82 3.72 -13.98
CA LEU A 264 13.58 4.48 -14.15
C LEU A 264 12.42 3.60 -13.70
N ASP A 265 11.50 4.15 -12.90
CA ASP A 265 10.20 3.54 -12.60
C ASP A 265 9.12 4.62 -12.63
N ALA A 266 8.00 4.37 -13.29
CA ALA A 266 6.93 5.35 -13.49
C ALA A 266 5.55 4.69 -13.67
N PRO A 267 4.46 5.35 -13.24
CA PRO A 267 3.11 4.91 -13.55
C PRO A 267 2.80 5.10 -15.05
N LEU A 268 2.01 4.19 -15.63
CA LEU A 268 1.44 4.31 -16.97
C LEU A 268 -0.06 4.61 -16.87
N GLY A 269 -0.38 5.91 -16.78
CA GLY A 269 -1.74 6.40 -16.55
C GLY A 269 -2.27 6.07 -15.15
N ASP A 270 -3.58 6.30 -14.95
CA ASP A 270 -4.22 6.19 -13.63
C ASP A 270 -4.65 4.76 -13.25
N GLY A 271 -4.50 3.79 -14.16
CA GLY A 271 -4.95 2.40 -13.98
C GLY A 271 -4.06 1.53 -13.08
N GLY A 272 -3.17 2.11 -12.27
CA GLY A 272 -2.24 1.40 -11.40
C GLY A 272 -1.12 0.62 -12.11
N THR A 273 -1.06 0.65 -13.45
CA THR A 273 0.03 0.06 -14.23
C THR A 273 1.34 0.81 -13.96
N ARG A 274 2.45 0.09 -13.82
CA ARG A 274 3.80 0.69 -13.73
C ARG A 274 4.75 0.10 -14.77
N ALA A 275 5.64 0.93 -15.28
CA ALA A 275 6.78 0.55 -16.09
C ALA A 275 8.07 0.85 -15.33
N SER A 276 8.99 -0.11 -15.31
CA SER A 276 10.34 0.07 -14.79
C SER A 276 11.38 -0.39 -15.80
N SER A 277 12.53 0.27 -15.80
CA SER A 277 13.67 -0.09 -16.64
C SER A 277 14.98 0.09 -15.88
N LEU A 278 15.95 -0.77 -16.18
CA LEU A 278 17.31 -0.74 -15.66
C LEU A 278 18.25 -0.91 -16.86
N LEU A 279 19.17 0.05 -17.03
CA LEU A 279 20.31 -0.08 -17.93
C LEU A 279 21.55 -0.15 -17.05
N PHE A 280 22.35 -1.20 -17.14
CA PHE A 280 23.50 -1.42 -16.27
C PHE A 280 24.68 -1.99 -17.07
N ARG A 281 25.86 -1.41 -16.90
CA ARG A 281 27.13 -1.93 -17.44
C ARG A 281 28.06 -2.25 -16.28
N SER A 282 28.73 -3.40 -16.35
CA SER A 282 29.81 -3.76 -15.44
C SER A 282 31.04 -4.26 -16.19
N HIS A 283 32.19 -3.99 -15.59
CA HIS A 283 33.48 -4.56 -15.93
C HIS A 283 34.03 -5.31 -14.71
N SER A 284 34.74 -6.40 -14.93
CA SER A 284 35.41 -7.16 -13.87
C SER A 284 36.58 -7.95 -14.44
N ALA A 285 37.73 -7.91 -13.78
CA ALA A 285 38.89 -8.74 -14.09
C ALA A 285 39.09 -9.81 -12.98
N PRO A 286 38.30 -10.90 -13.00
CA PRO A 286 38.35 -11.89 -11.93
C PRO A 286 39.68 -12.64 -11.90
N ASN A 287 40.25 -12.79 -10.70
CA ASN A 287 41.53 -13.45 -10.49
C ASN A 287 41.44 -14.48 -9.35
N GLU A 288 42.09 -15.64 -9.49
CA GLU A 288 42.12 -16.65 -8.43
C GLU A 288 43.46 -17.42 -8.43
N ALA A 289 44.20 -17.28 -7.35
CA ALA A 289 45.46 -17.99 -7.18
C ALA A 289 45.23 -19.51 -7.12
N PRO A 290 46.06 -20.34 -7.78
CA PRO A 290 47.34 -20.00 -8.41
C PRO A 290 47.26 -19.73 -9.92
N VAL A 291 46.07 -19.69 -10.53
CA VAL A 291 45.90 -19.61 -12.00
C VAL A 291 45.18 -18.31 -12.37
N ASN A 292 45.92 -17.21 -12.35
CA ASN A 292 45.44 -15.92 -12.85
C ASN A 292 45.53 -15.92 -14.38
N PHE A 293 44.39 -16.05 -15.05
CA PHE A 293 44.26 -15.64 -16.44
C PHE A 293 44.03 -14.13 -16.51
N ASN A 294 44.55 -13.45 -17.53
CA ASN A 294 44.22 -12.05 -17.79
C ASN A 294 42.87 -11.97 -18.53
N ASP A 295 41.81 -12.36 -17.83
CA ASP A 295 40.44 -12.37 -18.33
C ASP A 295 39.70 -11.10 -17.93
N GLU A 296 39.18 -10.37 -18.90
CA GLU A 296 38.35 -9.19 -18.71
C GLU A 296 36.91 -9.49 -19.13
N TYR A 297 35.96 -9.24 -18.23
CA TYR A 297 34.54 -9.50 -18.44
C TYR A 297 33.82 -8.16 -18.58
N THR A 298 33.17 -7.92 -19.72
CA THR A 298 32.29 -6.76 -19.90
C THR A 298 30.85 -7.25 -20.08
N ARG A 299 29.94 -6.76 -19.23
CA ARG A 299 28.53 -7.16 -19.24
C ARG A 299 27.61 -5.96 -19.37
N ASP A 300 26.70 -6.03 -20.33
CA ASP A 300 25.65 -5.05 -20.61
C ASP A 300 24.27 -5.64 -20.37
N ARG A 301 23.54 -5.06 -19.43
CA ARG A 301 22.20 -5.50 -19.07
C ARG A 301 21.18 -4.38 -19.28
N ALA A 302 20.14 -4.67 -20.06
CA ALA A 302 18.99 -3.81 -20.23
C ALA A 302 17.71 -4.58 -19.89
N THR A 303 17.00 -4.13 -18.86
CA THR A 303 15.75 -4.73 -18.40
C THR A 303 14.61 -3.74 -18.57
N PHE A 304 13.44 -4.22 -18.98
CA PHE A 304 12.18 -3.47 -19.02
C PHE A 304 11.06 -4.34 -18.46
N LYS A 305 10.31 -3.85 -17.47
CA LYS A 305 9.21 -4.60 -16.84
C LYS A 305 7.95 -3.74 -16.73
N LEU A 306 6.82 -4.33 -17.12
CA LEU A 306 5.48 -3.81 -16.90
C LEU A 306 4.81 -4.61 -15.77
N SER A 307 4.05 -3.94 -14.92
CA SER A 307 3.21 -4.58 -13.89
C SER A 307 1.87 -3.89 -13.77
N HIS A 308 0.81 -4.66 -13.49
CA HIS A 308 -0.56 -4.15 -13.38
C HIS A 308 -1.34 -4.90 -12.27
N PRO A 309 -1.98 -4.19 -11.32
CA PRO A 309 -2.78 -4.80 -10.27
C PRO A 309 -4.16 -5.22 -10.80
N LEU A 310 -4.37 -6.53 -10.97
CA LEU A 310 -5.67 -7.09 -11.40
C LEU A 310 -6.76 -6.97 -10.32
N ARG A 311 -6.38 -7.01 -9.04
CA ARG A 311 -7.28 -6.84 -7.89
C ARG A 311 -6.49 -6.40 -6.66
N GLN A 312 -7.00 -5.44 -5.89
CA GLN A 312 -6.28 -4.92 -4.73
C GLN A 312 -7.21 -4.53 -3.57
N SER A 313 -7.50 -5.48 -2.68
CA SER A 313 -8.22 -5.24 -1.42
C SER A 313 -7.31 -5.34 -0.21
N THR A 314 -7.85 -5.07 0.98
CA THR A 314 -7.13 -5.21 2.25
C THR A 314 -6.66 -6.66 2.53
N ALA A 315 -7.38 -7.68 2.02
CA ALA A 315 -7.08 -9.10 2.21
C ALA A 315 -6.27 -9.75 1.08
N LEU A 316 -6.41 -9.28 -0.17
CA LEU A 316 -5.77 -9.85 -1.35
C LEU A 316 -5.29 -8.78 -2.33
N THR A 317 -4.01 -8.83 -2.67
CA THR A 317 -3.43 -8.17 -3.85
C THR A 317 -3.06 -9.21 -4.90
N LEU A 318 -3.55 -9.04 -6.12
CA LEU A 318 -3.22 -9.83 -7.30
C LEU A 318 -2.62 -8.91 -8.36
N THR A 319 -1.43 -9.23 -8.85
CA THR A 319 -0.68 -8.42 -9.82
C THR A 319 -0.18 -9.30 -10.95
N VAL A 320 -0.39 -8.88 -12.19
CA VAL A 320 0.24 -9.47 -13.38
C VAL A 320 1.45 -8.64 -13.78
N SER A 321 2.47 -9.28 -14.34
CA SER A 321 3.69 -8.63 -14.82
C SER A 321 4.21 -9.30 -16.09
N GLY A 322 4.86 -8.52 -16.93
CA GLY A 322 5.59 -8.98 -18.11
C GLY A 322 6.88 -8.19 -18.25
N GLY A 323 7.95 -8.82 -18.72
CA GLY A 323 9.26 -8.20 -18.81
C GLY A 323 10.07 -8.70 -19.99
N LEU A 324 10.98 -7.85 -20.44
CA LEU A 324 12.00 -8.15 -21.43
C LEU A 324 13.36 -7.84 -20.81
N GLU A 325 14.34 -8.70 -21.06
CA GLU A 325 15.70 -8.54 -20.61
C GLU A 325 16.68 -8.87 -21.73
N SER A 326 17.67 -7.99 -21.90
CA SER A 326 18.83 -8.16 -22.75
C SER A 326 20.03 -8.22 -21.83
N ASP A 327 20.86 -9.25 -22.00
CA ASP A 327 22.07 -9.48 -21.22
C ASP A 327 23.16 -9.96 -22.19
N ASP A 328 24.12 -9.08 -22.47
CA ASP A 328 25.25 -9.34 -23.36
C ASP A 328 26.53 -9.41 -22.51
N LEU A 329 27.30 -10.48 -22.65
CA LEU A 329 28.54 -10.73 -21.92
C LEU A 329 29.66 -11.04 -22.92
N ALA A 330 30.70 -10.21 -22.92
CA ALA A 330 31.97 -10.49 -23.57
C ALA A 330 33.01 -10.90 -22.52
N ILE A 331 33.78 -11.94 -22.82
CA ILE A 331 34.98 -12.31 -22.07
C ILE A 331 36.16 -12.24 -23.03
N GLU A 332 37.10 -11.36 -22.72
CA GLU A 332 38.38 -11.21 -23.41
C GLU A 332 39.48 -11.85 -22.58
N ARG A 333 40.44 -12.50 -23.23
CA ARG A 333 41.66 -13.04 -22.62
C ARG A 333 42.86 -12.56 -23.43
N ASP A 334 43.83 -11.94 -22.76
CA ASP A 334 45.04 -11.41 -23.41
C ASP A 334 44.73 -10.49 -24.62
N GLY A 335 43.61 -9.74 -24.55
CA GLY A 335 43.11 -8.86 -25.62
C GLY A 335 42.40 -9.55 -26.79
N ALA A 336 42.06 -10.84 -26.67
CA ALA A 336 41.27 -11.57 -27.65
C ALA A 336 39.93 -12.04 -27.05
N ILE A 337 38.81 -11.78 -27.74
CA ILE A 337 37.49 -12.28 -27.33
C ILE A 337 37.49 -13.82 -27.37
N ILE A 338 37.38 -14.46 -26.21
CA ILE A 338 37.29 -15.91 -26.07
C ILE A 338 35.85 -16.41 -25.94
N ARG A 339 34.93 -15.53 -25.54
CA ARG A 339 33.50 -15.83 -25.44
C ARG A 339 32.67 -14.56 -25.64
N GLU A 340 31.58 -14.70 -26.38
CA GLU A 340 30.53 -13.69 -26.48
C GLU A 340 29.17 -14.38 -26.35
N ASP A 341 28.45 -14.07 -25.28
CA ASP A 341 27.11 -14.55 -25.00
C ASP A 341 26.11 -13.40 -25.17
N ARG A 342 24.99 -13.66 -25.86
CA ARG A 342 23.90 -12.69 -26.03
C ARG A 342 22.56 -13.31 -25.68
N LEU A 343 22.01 -12.94 -24.54
CA LEU A 343 20.74 -13.46 -24.02
C LEU A 343 19.61 -12.47 -24.22
N ARG A 344 18.48 -12.94 -24.75
CA ARG A 344 17.24 -12.18 -24.89
C ARG A 344 16.13 -12.97 -24.22
N ILE A 345 15.63 -12.47 -23.10
CA ILE A 345 14.70 -13.16 -22.20
C ILE A 345 13.37 -12.41 -22.21
N ALA A 346 12.28 -13.15 -22.31
CA ALA A 346 10.94 -12.66 -22.05
C ALA A 346 10.37 -13.39 -20.84
N GLU A 347 9.91 -12.63 -19.84
CA GLU A 347 9.30 -13.16 -18.62
C GLU A 347 7.84 -12.72 -18.50
N THR A 348 7.02 -13.55 -17.91
CA THR A 348 5.67 -13.20 -17.45
C THR A 348 5.44 -13.79 -16.08
N GLY A 349 4.73 -13.07 -15.21
CA GLY A 349 4.52 -13.49 -13.83
C GLY A 349 3.18 -13.05 -13.26
N LEU A 350 2.63 -13.88 -12.39
CA LEU A 350 1.46 -13.57 -11.57
C LEU A 350 1.88 -13.61 -10.09
N ARG A 351 1.65 -12.52 -9.35
CA ARG A 351 1.93 -12.41 -7.92
C ARG A 351 0.63 -12.24 -7.17
N ALA A 352 0.35 -13.19 -6.26
CA ALA A 352 -0.71 -13.06 -5.27
C ALA A 352 -0.08 -12.80 -3.89
N THR A 353 -0.67 -11.90 -3.12
CA THR A 353 -0.27 -11.63 -1.73
C THR A 353 -1.53 -11.55 -0.88
N PHE A 354 -1.57 -12.42 0.13
CA PHE A 354 -2.68 -12.55 1.07
C PHE A 354 -2.28 -11.99 2.43
N ARG A 355 -3.23 -11.43 3.16
CA ARG A 355 -3.09 -11.14 4.59
C ARG A 355 -4.17 -11.89 5.34
N SER A 356 -3.77 -12.76 6.28
CA SER A 356 -4.68 -13.27 7.30
C SER A 356 -5.04 -12.12 8.23
N ALA A 357 -6.33 -12.02 8.57
CA ALA A 357 -6.84 -11.09 9.58
C ALA A 357 -6.44 -11.52 11.00
#